data_AF-A0AAJ0G208-F1
#
_entry.id   AF-A0AAJ0G208-F1
#
_cell.length_a   1.000
_cell.length_b   1.000
_cell.length_c   1.000
_cell.angle_alpha   90.00
_cell.angle_beta   90.00
_cell.angle_gamma   90.00
#
_symmetry.space_group_name_H-M   'P 1'
#
loop_
_entity.id
_entity.type
_entity.pdbx_description
1 polymer ?
#
loop_
_entity_poly.entity_id
_entity_poly.type
_entity_poly.pdbx_seq_one_letter_code
_entity_poly.pdbx_strand_id
1 'polypeptide(L)'
;MHSDFPPTDDYFVYFDPSRPSTFLDAIDQLGKFILSNGPYDGVIAYSHGAQLVVPMLARLLVRHPTSQRFKGATFFSGGTPFDFDVTSNRQHLNHIDPLKTGILLNFPTANIWGQNDQQYPGTSQILSMISRPEWCTEFVHSSGHGIPRPRDQQDVQGCMKAIRRTIGLALVA
;
A
#
# COMPACT_ATOMS: atom_id res chain seq x y z
N MET A 1 11.15 15.15 3.87
CA MET A 1 10.64 13.85 4.35
C MET A 1 11.45 13.56 5.63
N HIS A 2 10.84 13.67 6.81
CA HIS A 2 11.53 13.33 8.05
C HIS A 2 11.53 11.80 8.18
N SER A 3 12.70 11.19 8.00
CA SER A 3 12.91 9.77 8.26
C SER A 3 12.90 9.53 9.76
N ASP A 4 12.34 8.40 10.22
CA ASP A 4 12.46 7.91 11.62
C ASP A 4 13.89 7.46 11.97
N PHE A 5 14.84 7.76 11.09
CA PHE A 5 16.21 7.35 11.13
C PHE A 5 17.11 8.56 11.38
N PRO A 6 18.17 8.43 12.19
CA PRO A 6 19.17 9.46 12.41
C PRO A 6 19.63 10.08 11.07
N PRO A 7 19.66 11.42 10.94
CA PRO A 7 20.02 12.09 9.68
C PRO A 7 21.51 11.94 9.30
N THR A 8 22.32 11.33 10.17
CA THR A 8 23.77 11.19 10.01
C THR A 8 24.19 9.86 9.40
N ASP A 9 23.26 8.93 9.19
CA ASP A 9 23.55 7.58 8.75
C ASP A 9 22.98 7.32 7.34
N ASP A 10 23.64 6.42 6.61
CA ASP A 10 23.19 5.98 5.29
C ASP A 10 22.22 4.81 5.41
N TYR A 11 21.08 4.90 4.72
CA TYR A 11 20.05 3.87 4.69
C TYR A 11 19.72 3.45 3.27
N PHE A 12 19.46 2.16 3.08
CA PHE A 12 18.92 1.68 1.83
C PHE A 12 17.44 2.07 1.71
N VAL A 13 17.10 2.71 0.60
CA VAL A 13 15.72 2.94 0.18
C VAL A 13 15.43 2.17 -1.08
N TYR A 14 14.22 1.64 -1.21
CA TYR A 14 13.87 0.85 -2.38
C TYR A 14 13.72 1.71 -3.64
N PHE A 15 13.32 2.97 -3.46
CA PHE A 15 13.39 4.00 -4.48
C PHE A 15 13.56 5.39 -3.85
N ASP A 16 13.97 6.34 -4.67
CA ASP A 16 14.18 7.74 -4.31
C ASP A 16 13.12 8.61 -5.00
N PRO A 17 12.18 9.23 -4.26
CA PRO A 17 11.14 10.06 -4.85
C PRO A 17 11.67 11.26 -5.67
N SER A 18 12.90 11.70 -5.42
CA SER A 18 13.56 12.77 -6.21
C SER A 18 14.10 12.28 -7.55
N ARG A 19 14.19 10.96 -7.75
CA ARG A 19 14.65 10.30 -8.99
C ARG A 19 13.58 9.32 -9.49
N PRO A 20 12.58 9.79 -10.25
CA PRO A 20 11.44 8.96 -10.69
C PRO A 20 11.80 7.64 -11.39
N SER A 21 12.95 7.59 -12.10
CA SER A 21 13.44 6.35 -12.71
C SER A 21 13.61 5.23 -11.69
N THR A 22 14.10 5.53 -10.49
CA THR A 22 14.32 4.54 -9.43
C THR A 22 13.00 3.93 -8.94
N PHE A 23 11.91 4.70 -8.96
CA PHE A 23 10.58 4.19 -8.62
C PHE A 23 10.05 3.23 -9.68
N LEU A 24 10.25 3.56 -10.96
CA LEU A 24 9.87 2.68 -12.07
C LEU A 24 10.66 1.38 -12.03
N ASP A 25 11.97 1.47 -11.76
CA ASP A 25 12.84 0.30 -11.58
C ASP A 25 12.38 -0.56 -10.40
N ALA A 26 12.05 0.06 -9.26
CA ALA A 26 11.55 -0.64 -8.08
C ALA A 26 10.21 -1.38 -8.36
N ILE A 27 9.28 -0.73 -9.07
CA ILE A 27 8.03 -1.37 -9.50
C ILE A 27 8.31 -2.56 -10.42
N ASP A 28 9.19 -2.38 -11.42
CA ASP A 28 9.50 -3.43 -12.38
C ASP A 28 10.22 -4.62 -11.73
N GLN A 29 11.14 -4.35 -10.81
CA GLN A 29 11.84 -5.39 -10.03
C GLN A 29 10.87 -6.16 -9.15
N LEU A 30 9.98 -5.46 -8.42
CA LEU A 30 8.97 -6.12 -7.58
C LEU A 30 7.98 -6.93 -8.40
N GLY A 31 7.52 -6.40 -9.53
CA GLY A 31 6.62 -7.11 -10.46
C GLY A 31 7.26 -8.38 -11.02
N LYS A 32 8.53 -8.31 -11.46
CA LYS A 32 9.29 -9.48 -11.91
C LYS A 32 9.44 -10.53 -10.80
N PHE A 33 9.74 -10.09 -9.58
CA PHE A 33 9.84 -10.98 -8.43
C PHE A 33 8.52 -11.73 -8.18
N ILE A 34 7.40 -11.01 -8.15
CA ILE A 34 6.06 -11.58 -7.95
C ILE A 34 5.72 -12.61 -9.04
N LEU A 35 5.98 -12.28 -10.31
CA LEU A 35 5.72 -13.20 -11.42
C LEU A 35 6.61 -14.46 -11.39
N SER A 36 7.83 -14.33 -10.88
CA SER A 36 8.79 -15.45 -10.86
C SER A 36 8.66 -16.36 -9.64
N ASN A 37 8.15 -15.83 -8.52
CA ASN A 37 8.10 -16.53 -7.22
C ASN A 37 6.67 -16.77 -6.71
N GLY A 38 5.67 -16.31 -7.45
CA GLY A 38 4.26 -16.53 -7.14
C GLY A 38 3.78 -17.96 -7.42
N PRO A 39 2.46 -18.21 -7.30
CA PRO A 39 1.43 -17.21 -7.05
C PRO A 39 1.38 -16.75 -5.59
N TYR A 40 1.15 -15.46 -5.39
CA TYR A 40 0.83 -14.89 -4.07
C TYR A 40 -0.66 -14.54 -3.99
N ASP A 41 -1.38 -15.01 -2.97
CA ASP A 41 -2.80 -14.70 -2.84
C ASP A 41 -3.06 -13.28 -2.31
N GLY A 42 -2.09 -12.69 -1.61
CA GLY A 42 -2.26 -11.37 -1.03
C GLY A 42 -0.95 -10.67 -0.76
N VAL A 43 -1.05 -9.40 -0.38
CA VAL A 43 0.10 -8.56 -0.04
C VAL A 43 -0.13 -7.81 1.27
N ILE A 44 0.93 -7.65 2.05
CA ILE A 44 0.96 -6.80 3.23
C ILE A 44 2.01 -5.72 2.98
N ALA A 45 1.64 -4.46 3.15
CA ALA A 45 2.55 -3.34 2.95
C ALA A 45 2.42 -2.30 4.07
N TYR A 46 3.54 -1.70 4.42
CA TYR A 46 3.62 -0.68 5.45
C TYR A 46 4.12 0.63 4.84
N SER A 47 3.46 1.75 5.17
CA SER A 47 3.93 3.10 4.85
C SER A 47 4.35 3.26 3.40
N HIS A 48 5.63 3.56 3.14
CA HIS A 48 6.23 3.72 1.83
C HIS A 48 6.06 2.48 0.92
N GLY A 49 6.01 1.28 1.49
CA GLY A 49 5.75 0.06 0.76
C GLY A 49 4.36 0.04 0.10
N ALA A 50 3.36 0.69 0.72
CA ALA A 50 2.03 0.81 0.14
C ALA A 50 2.03 1.74 -1.08
N GLN A 51 2.84 2.82 -1.04
CA GLN A 51 3.00 3.77 -2.15
C GLN A 51 3.61 3.12 -3.40
N LEU A 52 4.43 2.10 -3.20
CA LEU A 52 5.05 1.31 -4.26
C LEU A 52 4.14 0.20 -4.78
N VAL A 53 3.57 -0.59 -3.86
CA VAL A 53 2.86 -1.81 -4.24
C VAL A 53 1.59 -1.51 -5.01
N VAL A 54 0.86 -0.43 -4.68
CA VAL A 54 -0.40 -0.10 -5.35
C VAL A 54 -0.20 0.21 -6.84
N PRO A 55 0.75 1.10 -7.22
CA PRO A 55 1.14 1.31 -8.62
C PRO A 55 1.65 0.05 -9.31
N MET A 56 2.42 -0.78 -8.60
CA MET A 56 2.88 -2.06 -9.14
C MET A 56 1.70 -3.01 -9.45
N LEU A 57 0.73 -3.13 -8.55
CA LEU A 57 -0.47 -3.94 -8.76
C LEU A 57 -1.28 -3.43 -9.96
N ALA A 58 -1.46 -2.12 -10.08
CA ALA A 58 -2.12 -1.52 -11.25
C ALA A 58 -1.38 -1.84 -12.55
N ARG A 59 -0.04 -1.71 -12.57
CA ARG A 59 0.82 -2.06 -13.71
C ARG A 59 0.73 -3.54 -14.07
N LEU A 60 0.70 -4.42 -13.07
CA LEU A 60 0.62 -5.86 -13.24
C LEU A 60 -0.70 -6.27 -13.87
N LEU A 61 -1.82 -5.70 -13.43
CA LEU A 61 -3.15 -5.94 -14.00
C LEU A 61 -3.23 -5.51 -15.47
N VAL A 62 -2.60 -4.39 -15.84
CA VAL A 62 -2.57 -3.91 -17.23
C VAL A 62 -1.69 -4.79 -18.13
N ARG A 63 -0.48 -5.14 -17.67
CA ARG A 63 0.50 -5.86 -18.50
C ARG A 63 0.32 -7.38 -18.51
N HIS A 64 -0.22 -7.93 -17.43
CA HIS A 64 -0.31 -9.36 -17.18
C HIS A 64 -1.69 -9.74 -16.58
N PRO A 65 -2.81 -9.42 -17.26
CA PRO A 65 -4.17 -9.54 -16.71
C PRO A 65 -4.57 -10.95 -16.27
N THR A 66 -3.87 -11.98 -16.73
CA THR A 66 -4.13 -13.39 -16.44
C THR A 66 -3.07 -14.06 -15.56
N SER A 67 -1.88 -13.46 -15.37
CA SER A 67 -0.72 -14.15 -14.80
C SER A 67 -0.67 -14.11 -13.28
N GLN A 68 -1.22 -13.07 -12.64
CA GLN A 68 -1.21 -12.93 -11.19
C GLN A 68 -2.50 -12.23 -10.73
N ARG A 69 -3.28 -12.90 -9.88
CA ARG A 69 -4.54 -12.38 -9.32
C ARG A 69 -4.45 -12.33 -7.80
N PHE A 70 -4.13 -11.16 -7.27
CA PHE A 70 -4.22 -10.92 -5.83
C PHE A 70 -5.69 -10.98 -5.41
N LYS A 71 -5.95 -11.75 -4.36
CA LYS A 71 -7.27 -11.91 -3.74
C LYS A 71 -7.49 -10.92 -2.60
N GLY A 72 -6.42 -10.36 -2.03
CA GLY A 72 -6.55 -9.33 -1.00
C GLY A 72 -5.27 -8.56 -0.70
N ALA A 73 -5.39 -7.43 0.00
CA ALA A 73 -4.25 -6.70 0.52
C ALA A 73 -4.48 -6.18 1.94
N THR A 74 -3.40 -5.98 2.69
CA THR A 74 -3.41 -5.28 3.99
C THR A 74 -2.39 -4.16 3.96
N PHE A 75 -2.82 -2.96 4.32
CA PHE A 75 -1.99 -1.77 4.37
C PHE A 75 -1.94 -1.26 5.81
N PHE A 76 -0.73 -1.09 6.34
CA PHE A 76 -0.48 -0.45 7.62
C PHE A 76 0.11 0.93 7.40
N SER A 77 -0.52 1.97 7.97
CA SER A 77 -0.12 3.37 7.82
C SER A 77 0.25 3.71 6.37
N GLY A 78 -0.51 3.20 5.41
CA GLY A 78 -0.15 3.24 3.99
C GLY A 78 -0.07 4.66 3.47
N GLY A 79 1.04 5.00 2.80
CA GLY A 79 1.21 6.32 2.20
C GLY A 79 0.36 6.49 0.94
N THR A 80 0.11 7.75 0.55
CA THR A 80 -0.63 8.05 -0.68
C THR A 80 0.11 7.48 -1.90
N PRO A 81 -0.52 6.61 -2.70
CA PRO A 81 0.11 6.06 -3.90
C PRO A 81 0.53 7.14 -4.90
N PHE A 82 1.60 6.86 -5.66
CA PHE A 82 1.95 7.71 -6.80
C PHE A 82 1.04 7.39 -7.99
N ASP A 83 0.69 8.42 -8.74
CA ASP A 83 -0.01 8.31 -10.01
C ASP A 83 0.86 7.52 -10.99
N PHE A 84 0.31 6.41 -11.47
CA PHE A 84 0.94 5.53 -12.42
C PHE A 84 0.27 5.68 -13.77
N ASP A 85 0.74 6.67 -14.53
CA ASP A 85 0.44 6.75 -15.95
C ASP A 85 1.44 5.84 -16.69
N VAL A 86 0.94 4.70 -17.17
CA VAL A 86 1.70 3.62 -17.85
C VAL A 86 2.52 4.14 -19.04
N THR A 87 2.25 5.36 -19.52
CA THR A 87 2.73 5.90 -20.78
C THR A 87 3.76 7.03 -20.69
N SER A 88 4.05 7.61 -19.52
CA SER A 88 4.67 8.95 -19.51
C SER A 88 6.09 9.00 -18.95
N ASN A 89 6.98 9.60 -19.77
CA ASN A 89 8.28 10.21 -19.41
C ASN A 89 8.11 11.35 -18.37
N ARG A 90 7.45 11.10 -17.24
CA ARG A 90 7.25 12.13 -16.22
C ARG A 90 8.56 12.40 -15.49
N GLN A 91 8.95 13.67 -15.49
CA GLN A 91 10.10 14.17 -14.73
C GLN A 91 9.85 14.19 -13.22
N HIS A 92 8.60 13.97 -12.77
CA HIS A 92 8.20 14.04 -11.36
C HIS A 92 7.18 12.96 -11.02
N LEU A 93 7.28 12.40 -9.81
CA LEU A 93 6.26 11.52 -9.24
C LEU A 93 5.18 12.38 -8.56
N ASN A 94 3.96 12.29 -9.06
CA ASN A 94 2.80 12.94 -8.45
C ASN A 94 2.01 11.92 -7.64
N HIS A 95 1.40 12.34 -6.55
CA HIS A 95 0.43 11.51 -5.84
C HIS A 95 -0.88 11.42 -6.61
N ILE A 96 -1.58 10.30 -6.45
CA ILE A 96 -2.93 10.16 -7.00
C ILE A 96 -3.88 11.18 -6.36
N ASP A 97 -4.86 11.60 -7.15
CA ASP A 97 -6.07 12.24 -6.65
C ASP A 97 -7.16 11.15 -6.58
N PRO A 98 -7.61 10.73 -5.38
CA PRO A 98 -8.56 9.62 -5.26
C PRO A 98 -9.91 9.92 -5.92
N LEU A 99 -10.32 11.19 -6.02
CA LEU A 99 -11.58 11.58 -6.67
C LEU A 99 -11.51 11.45 -8.19
N LYS A 100 -10.32 11.62 -8.79
CA LYS A 100 -10.09 11.41 -10.22
C LYS A 100 -9.76 9.96 -10.55
N THR A 101 -9.04 9.29 -9.67
CA THR A 101 -8.58 7.90 -9.85
C THR A 101 -9.76 6.93 -9.73
N GLY A 102 -10.68 7.18 -8.80
CA GLY A 102 -11.77 6.26 -8.50
C GLY A 102 -11.26 4.96 -7.87
N ILE A 103 -11.99 3.86 -8.10
CA ILE A 103 -11.66 2.55 -7.53
C ILE A 103 -10.54 1.90 -8.32
N LEU A 104 -9.37 1.77 -7.69
CA LEU A 104 -8.20 1.10 -8.25
C LEU A 104 -8.03 -0.33 -7.70
N LEU A 105 -8.30 -0.54 -6.41
CA LEU A 105 -8.15 -1.84 -5.75
C LEU A 105 -9.50 -2.54 -5.70
N ASN A 106 -9.73 -3.37 -6.72
CA ASN A 106 -10.99 -4.09 -6.93
C ASN A 106 -10.99 -5.51 -6.34
N PHE A 107 -10.47 -5.63 -5.12
CA PHE A 107 -10.43 -6.86 -4.32
C PHE A 107 -10.43 -6.48 -2.82
N PRO A 108 -10.70 -7.41 -1.90
CA PRO A 108 -10.70 -7.13 -0.46
C PRO A 108 -9.43 -6.47 0.08
N THR A 109 -9.60 -5.36 0.80
CA THR A 109 -8.48 -4.65 1.46
C THR A 109 -8.72 -4.49 2.95
N ALA A 110 -7.65 -4.53 3.74
CA ALA A 110 -7.60 -4.02 5.10
C ALA A 110 -6.75 -2.75 5.10
N ASN A 111 -7.33 -1.61 5.45
CA ASN A 111 -6.64 -0.34 5.61
C ASN A 111 -6.55 -0.05 7.11
N ILE A 112 -5.35 -0.11 7.66
CA ILE A 112 -5.11 -0.02 9.09
C ILE A 112 -4.15 1.14 9.35
N TRP A 113 -4.49 2.08 10.24
CA TRP A 113 -3.61 3.21 10.54
C TRP A 113 -3.81 3.78 11.94
N GLY A 114 -2.88 4.63 12.35
CA GLY A 114 -2.94 5.32 13.63
C GLY A 114 -3.79 6.57 13.61
N GLN A 115 -4.65 6.72 14.62
CA GLN A 115 -5.44 7.93 14.82
C GLN A 115 -4.54 9.18 14.97
N ASN A 116 -3.37 8.99 15.56
CA ASN A 116 -2.42 10.05 15.91
C ASN A 116 -1.20 10.08 14.97
N ASP A 117 -1.36 9.70 13.71
CA ASP A 117 -0.30 9.80 12.70
C ASP A 117 -0.04 11.27 12.34
N GLN A 118 0.90 11.89 13.05
CA GLN A 118 1.36 13.25 12.79
C GLN A 118 2.44 13.34 11.70
N GLN A 119 3.03 12.20 11.32
CA GLN A 119 4.11 12.16 10.35
C GLN A 119 3.57 12.22 8.92
N TYR A 120 2.47 11.50 8.66
CA TYR A 120 1.83 11.40 7.35
C TYR A 120 0.30 11.51 7.43
N PRO A 121 -0.25 12.62 7.97
CA PRO A 121 -1.68 12.76 8.21
C PRO A 121 -2.48 12.63 6.92
N GLY A 122 -3.56 11.84 6.95
CA GLY A 122 -4.52 11.70 5.84
C GLY A 122 -4.10 10.72 4.74
N THR A 123 -2.85 10.26 4.72
CA THR A 123 -2.34 9.42 3.63
C THR A 123 -3.03 8.05 3.54
N SER A 124 -3.28 7.41 4.69
CA SER A 124 -3.97 6.13 4.74
C SER A 124 -5.45 6.23 4.37
N GLN A 125 -6.09 7.34 4.69
CA GLN A 125 -7.46 7.64 4.26
C GLN A 125 -7.53 7.81 2.74
N ILE A 126 -6.56 8.51 2.13
CA ILE A 126 -6.49 8.62 0.66
C ILE A 126 -6.33 7.23 0.02
N LEU A 127 -5.49 6.37 0.60
CA LEU A 127 -5.32 5.00 0.11
C LEU A 127 -6.62 4.18 0.27
N SER A 128 -7.36 4.34 1.36
CA SER A 128 -8.62 3.61 1.56
C SER A 128 -9.69 4.02 0.54
N MET A 129 -9.72 5.29 0.11
CA MET A 129 -10.66 5.82 -0.89
C MET A 129 -10.53 5.19 -2.28
N ILE A 130 -9.37 4.63 -2.64
CA ILE A 130 -9.19 3.91 -3.92
C ILE A 130 -9.48 2.40 -3.81
N SER A 131 -9.85 1.92 -2.62
CA SER A 131 -10.32 0.55 -2.42
C SER A 131 -11.81 0.44 -2.70
N ARG A 132 -12.26 -0.70 -3.25
CA ARG A 132 -13.70 -0.95 -3.43
C ARG A 132 -14.43 -0.86 -2.07
N PRO A 133 -15.41 0.05 -1.89
CA PRO A 133 -16.02 0.32 -0.59
C PRO A 133 -16.66 -0.91 0.06
N GLU A 134 -17.28 -1.78 -0.74
CA GLU A 134 -17.95 -3.00 -0.26
C GLU A 134 -16.98 -4.02 0.34
N TRP A 135 -15.70 -3.96 -0.06
CA TRP A 135 -14.66 -4.90 0.36
C TRP A 135 -13.49 -4.22 1.11
N CYS A 136 -13.65 -2.94 1.47
CA CYS A 136 -12.68 -2.18 2.24
C CYS A 136 -12.97 -2.33 3.74
N THR A 137 -12.03 -2.92 4.48
CA THR A 137 -12.10 -2.97 5.95
C THR A 137 -11.13 -1.95 6.52
N GLU A 138 -11.66 -0.93 7.19
CA GLU A 138 -10.85 0.08 7.87
C GLU A 138 -10.72 -0.22 9.36
N PHE A 139 -9.54 0.01 9.93
CA PHE A 139 -9.34 0.00 11.38
C PHE A 139 -8.35 1.09 11.81
N VAL A 140 -8.79 1.94 12.73
CA VAL A 140 -7.98 3.04 13.26
C VAL A 140 -7.57 2.71 14.69
N HIS A 141 -6.28 2.57 14.94
CA HIS A 141 -5.72 2.25 16.25
C HIS A 141 -5.23 3.49 16.99
N SER A 142 -4.98 3.38 18.30
CA SER A 142 -4.63 4.52 19.16
C SER A 142 -3.20 5.06 18.95
N SER A 143 -2.30 4.25 18.39
CA SER A 143 -0.91 4.61 18.11
C SER A 143 -0.75 5.63 16.96
N GLY A 144 0.48 6.12 16.74
CA GLY A 144 0.85 7.02 15.62
C GLY A 144 1.20 6.27 14.33
N HIS A 145 2.22 6.73 13.60
CA HIS A 145 2.72 6.06 12.39
C HIS A 145 3.41 4.73 12.74
N GLY A 146 2.75 3.59 12.51
CA GLY A 146 3.32 2.30 12.93
C GLY A 146 2.32 1.16 13.04
N ILE A 147 2.83 0.02 13.49
CA ILE A 147 2.05 -1.18 13.77
C ILE A 147 1.89 -1.30 15.30
N PRO A 148 0.68 -1.54 15.83
CA PRO A 148 0.47 -1.73 17.26
C PRO A 148 1.39 -2.79 17.87
N ARG A 149 1.93 -2.51 19.06
CA ARG A 149 2.88 -3.40 19.73
C ARG A 149 2.13 -4.42 20.59
N PRO A 150 2.74 -5.53 21.02
CA PRO A 150 2.08 -6.53 21.86
C PRO A 150 1.48 -5.98 23.18
N ARG A 151 2.01 -4.87 23.69
CA ARG A 151 1.47 -4.17 24.87
C ARG A 151 0.12 -3.49 24.60
N ASP A 152 -0.18 -3.17 23.35
CA ASP A 152 -1.39 -2.47 22.90
C ASP A 152 -2.44 -3.53 22.50
N GLN A 153 -2.81 -4.40 23.44
CA GLN A 153 -3.56 -5.64 23.15
C GLN A 153 -4.87 -5.39 22.37
N GLN A 154 -5.61 -4.34 22.72
CA GLN A 154 -6.86 -3.98 22.03
C GLN A 154 -6.62 -3.62 20.56
N ASP A 155 -5.59 -2.83 20.29
CA ASP A 155 -5.23 -2.41 18.93
C ASP A 155 -4.72 -3.59 18.10
N VAL A 156 -3.93 -4.48 18.70
CA VAL A 156 -3.48 -5.72 18.05
C VAL A 156 -4.67 -6.60 17.67
N GLN A 157 -5.64 -6.80 18.59
CA GLN A 157 -6.84 -7.58 18.31
C GLN A 157 -7.70 -6.93 17.21
N GLY A 158 -7.79 -5.60 17.20
CA GLY A 158 -8.48 -4.86 16.15
C GLY A 158 -7.85 -5.05 14.77
N CYS A 159 -6.52 -4.97 14.68
CA CYS A 159 -5.78 -5.26 13.45
C CYS A 159 -6.05 -6.69 12.97
N MET A 160 -5.98 -7.68 13.87
CA MET A 160 -6.25 -9.08 13.53
C MET A 160 -7.69 -9.31 13.06
N LYS A 161 -8.67 -8.62 13.67
CA LYS A 161 -10.07 -8.70 13.24
C LYS A 161 -10.25 -8.13 11.84
N ALA A 162 -9.60 -7.00 11.53
CA ALA A 162 -9.64 -6.40 10.20
C ALA A 162 -9.04 -7.35 9.14
N ILE A 163 -7.84 -7.87 9.40
CA ILE A 163 -7.16 -8.81 8.49
C ILE A 163 -7.99 -10.07 8.27
N ARG A 164 -8.53 -10.68 9.33
CA ARG A 164 -9.37 -11.89 9.22
C ARG A 164 -10.64 -11.63 8.41
N ARG A 165 -11.26 -10.45 8.56
CA ARG A 165 -12.42 -10.06 7.74
C ARG A 165 -12.05 -9.97 6.27
N THR A 166 -10.93 -9.31 5.96
CA THR A 166 -10.43 -9.19 4.58
C THR A 166 -10.11 -10.55 3.97
N ILE A 167 -9.47 -11.45 4.72
CA ILE A 167 -9.24 -12.84 4.27
C ILE A 167 -10.57 -13.56 4.03
N GLY A 168 -11.54 -13.42 4.93
CA GLY A 168 -12.87 -14.02 4.76
C GLY A 168 -13.56 -13.55 3.48
N LEU A 169 -13.49 -12.24 3.18
CA LEU A 169 -13.99 -11.68 1.92
C LEU A 169 -13.24 -12.23 0.71
N ALA A 170 -11.92 -12.38 0.80
CA ALA A 170 -11.07 -12.88 -0.29
C ALA A 170 -11.33 -14.35 -0.64
N LEU A 171 -11.88 -15.13 0.29
CA LEU A 171 -12.24 -16.54 0.07
C LEU A 171 -13.60 -16.74 -0.58
N VAL A 172 -14.45 -15.70 -0.62
CA VAL A 172 -15.82 -15.76 -1.16
C VAL A 172 -16.04 -14.87 -2.39
N ALA A 173 -15.04 -14.07 -2.76
CA ALA A 173 -15.06 -13.17 -3.91
C ALA A 173 -14.67 -13.85 -5.22
#